data_AF-A0A560W6C2-F1
#
_entry.id   AF-A0A560W6C2-F1
#
_cell.length_a   1.000
_cell.length_b   1.000
_cell.length_c   1.000
_cell.angle_alpha   90.00
_cell.angle_beta   90.00
_cell.angle_gamma   90.00
#
_symmetry.space_group_name_H-M   'P 1'
#
loop_
_entity.id
_entity.type
_entity.pdbx_description
1 polymer ?
#
loop_
_entity_poly.entity_id
_entity_poly.type
_entity_poly.pdbx_seq_one_letter_code
_entity_poly.pdbx_strand_id
1 'polypeptide(L)'
;MDVWLIDDRGATVHVTTGSDGCLIVEESEPYTGYNMGDSGRVTVGAIGNETPFADHVGESILAVREEHEPNTGRVALELSFPRGRVRCESWAGDLRLTLM
;
A
#
# COMPACT_ATOMS: atom_id res chain seq x y z
N MET A 1 1.52 -1.00 -8.71
CA MET A 1 2.67 -0.97 -7.77
C MET A 1 2.25 -1.67 -6.48
N ASP A 2 3.19 -2.11 -5.66
CA ASP A 2 2.92 -2.75 -4.36
C ASP A 2 3.74 -2.03 -3.28
N VAL A 3 3.18 -1.88 -2.08
CA VAL A 3 3.89 -1.28 -0.94
C VAL A 3 3.82 -2.19 0.27
N TRP A 4 4.96 -2.36 0.94
CA TRP A 4 5.03 -2.96 2.26
C TRP A 4 5.40 -1.89 3.28
N LEU A 5 4.55 -1.72 4.29
CA LEU A 5 4.81 -0.89 5.46
C LEU A 5 5.32 -1.81 6.57
N ILE A 6 6.52 -1.52 7.07
CA ILE A 6 7.18 -2.31 8.11
C ILE A 6 7.22 -1.48 9.38
N ASP A 7 6.65 -1.99 10.46
CA ASP A 7 6.68 -1.32 11.76
C ASP A 7 8.02 -1.50 12.50
N ASP A 8 8.15 -0.87 13.66
CA ASP A 8 9.36 -0.93 14.50
C ASP A 8 9.62 -2.32 15.11
N ARG A 9 8.65 -3.22 15.05
CA ARG A 9 8.71 -4.61 15.51
C ARG A 9 8.94 -5.60 14.36
N GLY A 10 8.98 -5.12 13.13
CA GLY A 10 9.13 -5.94 11.92
C GLY A 10 7.83 -6.54 11.39
N ALA A 11 6.67 -6.17 11.96
CA ALA A 11 5.39 -6.56 11.36
C ALA A 11 5.25 -5.87 10.01
N THR A 12 4.81 -6.61 9.00
CA THR A 12 4.74 -6.12 7.63
C THR A 12 3.31 -6.15 7.12
N VAL A 13 2.84 -4.99 6.67
CA VAL A 13 1.53 -4.81 6.02
C VAL A 13 1.74 -4.51 4.55
N HIS A 14 1.21 -5.37 3.69
CA HIS A 14 1.19 -5.22 2.24
C HIS A 14 -0.08 -4.49 1.80
N VAL A 15 0.10 -3.47 0.98
CA VAL A 15 -0.96 -2.71 0.32
C VAL A 15 -0.77 -2.85 -1.19
N THR A 16 -1.82 -3.33 -1.85
CA THR A 16 -1.86 -3.55 -3.31
C THR A 16 -3.29 -3.49 -3.84
N THR A 17 -3.46 -3.78 -5.13
CA THR A 17 -4.76 -3.83 -5.80
C THR A 17 -5.05 -5.23 -6.33
N GLY A 18 -6.28 -5.69 -6.13
CA GLY A 18 -6.81 -6.92 -6.70
C GLY A 18 -7.31 -6.73 -8.13
N SER A 19 -7.50 -7.84 -8.85
CA SER A 19 -8.08 -7.83 -10.20
C SER A 19 -9.56 -7.38 -10.22
N ASP A 20 -10.21 -7.40 -9.07
CA ASP A 20 -11.55 -6.86 -8.83
C ASP A 20 -11.58 -5.33 -8.66
N GLY A 21 -10.40 -4.69 -8.72
CA GLY A 21 -10.25 -3.26 -8.52
C GLY A 21 -10.30 -2.85 -7.06
N CYS A 22 -10.26 -3.79 -6.11
CA CYS A 22 -10.22 -3.49 -4.69
C CYS A 22 -8.82 -3.31 -4.14
N LEU A 23 -8.71 -2.50 -3.09
CA LEU A 23 -7.49 -2.36 -2.32
C LEU A 23 -7.35 -3.56 -1.36
N ILE A 24 -6.30 -4.33 -1.57
CA ILE A 24 -5.88 -5.41 -0.69
C ILE A 24 -4.96 -4.81 0.38
N VAL A 25 -5.25 -5.10 1.64
CA VAL A 25 -4.48 -4.69 2.81
C VAL A 25 -4.36 -5.92 3.71
N GLU A 26 -3.18 -6.49 3.80
CA GLU A 26 -2.95 -7.77 4.48
C GLU A 26 -1.54 -7.88 5.08
N GLU A 27 -1.37 -8.79 6.02
CA GLU A 27 -0.04 -9.16 6.51
C GLU A 27 0.64 -10.07 5.48
N SER A 28 1.82 -9.68 5.01
CA SER A 28 2.56 -10.44 3.99
C SER A 28 4.05 -10.11 4.04
N GLU A 29 4.90 -11.10 3.75
CA GLU A 29 6.36 -10.92 3.76
C GLU A 29 6.81 -10.03 2.59
N PRO A 30 7.67 -9.02 2.83
CA PRO A 30 8.22 -8.20 1.77
C PRO A 30 9.22 -9.04 0.95
N TYR A 31 9.43 -8.65 -0.30
CA TYR A 31 10.43 -9.27 -1.19
C TYR A 31 10.14 -10.69 -1.67
N THR A 32 9.03 -11.30 -1.25
CA THR A 32 8.50 -12.51 -1.87
C THR A 32 7.94 -12.12 -3.24
N GLY A 33 8.83 -11.99 -4.22
CA GLY A 33 8.45 -11.69 -5.60
C GLY A 33 7.47 -12.75 -6.07
N TYR A 34 6.29 -12.32 -6.50
CA TYR A 34 5.26 -13.23 -6.98
C TYR A 34 5.43 -13.48 -8.49
N ASN A 35 5.13 -14.70 -8.91
CA ASN A 35 5.21 -15.12 -10.30
C ASN A 35 3.90 -14.76 -11.01
N MET A 36 3.95 -13.90 -12.03
CA MET A 36 2.77 -13.56 -12.84
C MET A 36 2.48 -14.57 -13.97
N GLY A 37 3.00 -15.80 -13.87
CA GLY A 37 2.90 -16.79 -14.95
C GLY A 37 3.75 -16.37 -16.16
N ASP A 38 3.15 -16.34 -17.34
CA ASP A 38 3.85 -16.00 -18.60
C ASP A 38 4.33 -14.54 -18.66
N SER A 39 3.82 -13.68 -17.76
CA SER A 39 4.15 -12.25 -17.69
C SER A 39 5.43 -11.94 -16.91
N GLY A 40 6.12 -12.95 -16.36
CA GLY A 40 7.43 -12.82 -15.72
C GLY A 40 7.41 -12.61 -14.20
N ARG A 41 8.59 -12.32 -13.64
CA ARG A 41 8.83 -12.19 -12.19
C ARG A 41 8.96 -10.71 -11.80
N VAL A 42 8.18 -10.28 -10.80
CA VAL A 42 8.35 -8.94 -10.20
C VAL A 42 9.51 -8.97 -9.21
N THR A 43 10.43 -8.02 -9.35
CA THR A 43 11.51 -7.80 -8.38
C THR A 43 11.07 -6.69 -7.43
N VAL A 44 10.99 -6.99 -6.14
CA VAL A 44 10.67 -6.02 -5.09
C VAL A 44 11.99 -5.50 -4.51
N GLY A 45 12.14 -4.19 -4.38
CA GLY A 45 13.30 -3.54 -3.78
C GLY A 45 12.87 -2.50 -2.75
N ALA A 46 13.76 -2.14 -1.82
CA ALA A 46 13.47 -1.07 -0.86
C ALA A 46 13.22 0.24 -1.62
N ILE A 47 12.07 0.87 -1.35
CA ILE A 47 11.72 2.15 -1.95
C ILE A 47 12.62 3.22 -1.31
N GLY A 48 13.47 3.84 -2.14
CA GLY A 48 14.16 5.09 -1.80
C GLY A 48 13.17 6.27 -1.77
N ASN A 49 13.66 7.49 -1.51
CA ASN A 49 12.94 8.75 -1.20
C ASN A 49 11.84 9.25 -2.19
N GLU A 50 11.20 8.40 -3.00
CA GLU A 50 10.33 8.79 -4.12
C GLU A 50 8.83 8.49 -3.92
N THR A 51 8.41 7.99 -2.75
CA THR A 51 6.98 7.77 -2.46
C THR A 51 6.44 8.73 -1.40
N PRO A 52 5.12 9.00 -1.40
CA PRO A 52 4.45 9.74 -0.33
C PRO A 52 4.75 9.23 1.09
N PHE A 53 5.10 7.94 1.26
CA PHE A 53 5.47 7.40 2.57
C PHE A 53 6.89 7.75 3.02
N ALA A 54 7.79 8.12 2.10
CA ALA A 54 9.17 8.43 2.43
C ALA A 54 9.28 9.56 3.46
N ASP A 55 8.41 10.56 3.33
CA ASP A 55 8.35 11.69 4.26
C ASP A 55 7.80 11.32 5.63
N HIS A 56 7.21 10.13 5.80
CA HIS A 56 6.58 9.66 7.03
C HIS A 56 7.28 8.47 7.68
N VAL A 57 8.43 8.05 7.16
CA VAL A 57 9.23 6.97 7.79
C VAL A 57 9.62 7.39 9.21
N GLY A 58 9.37 6.50 10.17
CA GLY A 58 9.61 6.72 11.60
C GLY A 58 8.49 7.46 12.33
N GLU A 59 7.43 7.88 11.64
CA GLU A 59 6.24 8.42 12.28
C GLU A 59 5.24 7.32 12.68
N SER A 60 4.51 7.57 13.76
CA SER A 60 3.38 6.72 14.14
C SER A 60 2.14 7.05 13.30
N ILE A 61 1.41 6.02 12.88
CA ILE A 61 0.08 6.18 12.30
C ILE A 61 -0.89 6.58 13.43
N LEU A 62 -1.52 7.74 13.27
CA LEU A 62 -2.45 8.32 14.23
C LEU A 62 -3.90 7.88 13.99
N ALA A 63 -4.27 7.66 12.73
CA ALA A 63 -5.60 7.25 12.32
C ALA A 63 -5.56 6.51 10.99
N VAL A 64 -6.55 5.64 10.81
CA VAL A 64 -6.78 4.89 9.57
C VAL A 64 -8.24 5.10 9.17
N ARG A 65 -8.47 5.44 7.90
CA ARG A 65 -9.81 5.57 7.32
C ARG A 65 -9.90 4.76 6.05
N GLU A 66 -10.93 3.93 5.94
CA GLU A 66 -11.20 3.13 4.76
C GLU A 66 -12.38 3.70 3.97
N GLU A 67 -12.28 3.65 2.65
CA GLU A 67 -13.37 3.96 1.74
C GLU A 67 -13.79 2.69 1.02
N HIS A 68 -15.11 2.46 0.97
CA HIS A 68 -15.71 1.27 0.40
C HIS A 68 -16.69 1.65 -0.70
N GLU A 69 -16.58 0.97 -1.82
CA GLU A 69 -17.60 0.94 -2.87
C GLU A 69 -18.57 -0.23 -2.61
N PRO A 70 -19.90 -0.03 -2.66
CA PRO A 70 -20.88 -1.03 -2.25
C PRO A 70 -20.80 -2.39 -2.95
N ASN A 71 -20.30 -2.41 -4.19
CA ASN A 71 -20.33 -3.62 -5.04
C ASN A 71 -18.99 -4.32 -5.16
N THR A 72 -17.89 -3.61 -4.92
CA THR A 72 -16.52 -4.12 -5.10
C THR A 72 -15.85 -4.34 -3.75
N GLY A 73 -15.98 -3.40 -2.81
CA GLY A 73 -15.37 -3.50 -1.48
C GLY A 73 -14.48 -2.31 -1.17
N ARG A 74 -13.41 -2.50 -0.40
CA ARG A 74 -12.46 -1.43 -0.06
C ARG A 74 -11.78 -0.92 -1.32
N VAL A 75 -11.84 0.38 -1.58
CA VAL A 75 -11.23 1.03 -2.75
C VAL A 75 -10.13 2.02 -2.37
N ALA A 76 -10.13 2.50 -1.12
CA ALA A 76 -9.06 3.35 -0.62
C ALA A 76 -8.81 3.18 0.89
N LEU A 77 -7.61 3.53 1.30
CA LEU A 77 -7.09 3.56 2.65
C LEU A 77 -6.34 4.87 2.86
N GLU A 78 -6.71 5.65 3.85
CA GLU A 78 -6.03 6.87 4.24
C GLU A 78 -5.34 6.66 5.60
N LEU A 79 -4.03 6.90 5.62
CA LEU A 79 -3.19 6.80 6.80
C LEU A 79 -2.80 8.21 7.24
N SER A 80 -3.10 8.54 8.49
CA SER A 80 -2.75 9.83 9.08
C SER A 80 -1.48 9.73 9.91
N PHE A 81 -0.55 10.65 9.67
CA PHE A 81 0.71 10.82 10.37
C PHE A 81 0.75 12.22 11.01
N PRO A 82 1.62 12.47 12.01
CA PRO A 82 1.84 13.81 12.56
C PRO A 82 2.11 14.89 11.51
N ARG A 83 2.86 14.59 10.45
CA ARG A 83 3.25 15.56 9.41
C ARG A 83 2.35 15.59 8.18
N GLY A 84 1.33 14.73 8.08
CA GLY A 84 0.47 14.69 6.89
C GLY A 84 -0.33 13.41 6.77
N ARG A 85 -0.98 13.23 5.62
CA ARG A 85 -1.72 12.00 5.32
C ARG A 85 -1.24 11.41 4.01
N VAL A 86 -1.28 10.08 3.93
CA VAL A 86 -1.09 9.36 2.68
C VAL A 86 -2.37 8.62 2.35
N ARG A 87 -2.90 8.85 1.16
CA ARG A 87 -4.02 8.07 0.60
C ARG A 87 -3.48 7.02 -0.36
N CYS A 88 -3.84 5.77 -0.09
CA CYS A 88 -3.70 4.63 -0.97
C CYS A 88 -5.05 4.39 -1.63
N GLU A 89 -5.12 4.33 -2.95
CA GLU A 89 -6.36 4.02 -3.65
C GLU A 89 -6.12 3.12 -4.84
N SER A 90 -7.12 2.30 -5.14
CA SER A 90 -7.17 1.54 -6.39
C SER A 90 -7.68 2.46 -7.50
N TRP A 91 -6.88 2.63 -8.55
CA TRP A 91 -7.26 3.41 -9.73
C TRP A 91 -6.93 2.62 -10.99
N ALA A 92 -7.96 2.27 -11.77
CA ALA A 92 -7.82 1.48 -12.99
C ALA A 92 -7.06 0.14 -12.80
N GLY A 93 -7.16 -0.46 -11.61
CA GLY A 93 -6.47 -1.70 -11.25
C GLY A 93 -5.05 -1.50 -10.71
N ASP A 94 -4.55 -0.26 -10.69
CA ASP A 94 -3.25 0.09 -10.12
C ASP A 94 -3.39 0.74 -8.75
N LEU A 95 -2.47 0.41 -7.85
CA LEU A 95 -2.28 1.16 -6.61
C LEU A 95 -1.73 2.56 -6.92
N ARG A 96 -2.42 3.59 -6.43
CA ARG A 96 -1.97 4.98 -6.46
C ARG A 96 -1.77 5.49 -5.03
N LEU A 97 -0.66 6.23 -4.83
CA LEU A 97 -0.34 6.89 -3.57
C LEU A 97 -0.36 8.41 -3.76
N THR A 98 -1.01 9.13 -2.85
CA THR A 98 -1.13 10.60 -2.90
C THR A 98 -0.92 11.20 -1.52
N LEU A 99 -0.14 12.29 -1.44
CA LEU A 99 -0.02 13.14 -0.24
C LEU A 99 -1.27 14.01 -0.07
N MET A 100 -1.77 14.13 1.16
CA MET A 100 -3.04 14.77 1.52
C MET A 100 -2.94 15.69 2.74
#